data_AF-A0A933G3X5-F1
#
_entry.id   AF-A0A933G3X5-F1
#
_cell.length_a   1.000
_cell.length_b   1.000
_cell.length_c   1.000
_cell.angle_alpha   90.00
_cell.angle_beta   90.00
_cell.angle_gamma   90.00
#
_symmetry.space_group_name_H-M   'P 1'
#
loop_
_entity.id
_entity.type
_entity.pdbx_description
1 polymer ?
#
loop_
_entity_poly.entity_id
_entity_poly.type
_entity_poly.pdbx_seq_one_letter_code
_entity_poly.pdbx_strand_id
1 'polypeptide(L)'
;MKHLKITEHVGKDGILRLQVPVDVAEQDLEVVIVMQPLTHASTPPSTDSWPNGFFEATAGVLADAPLRRSAQGDFEVRPELS
;
A
#
# COMPACT_ATOMS: atom_id res chain seq x y z
N MET A 1 -20.68 14.13 11.98
CA MET A 1 -20.14 12.90 11.34
C MET A 1 -20.25 11.77 12.37
N LYS A 2 -21.17 10.82 12.18
CA LYS A 2 -21.30 9.66 13.07
C LYS A 2 -20.35 8.57 12.56
N HIS A 3 -19.46 8.04 13.39
CA HIS A 3 -18.57 6.93 13.02
C HIS A 3 -19.06 5.64 13.68
N LEU A 4 -19.15 4.57 12.90
CA LEU A 4 -19.57 3.25 13.36
C LEU A 4 -18.42 2.27 13.14
N LYS A 5 -17.89 1.69 14.22
CA LYS A 5 -16.86 0.65 14.18
C LYS A 5 -17.52 -0.69 14.53
N ILE A 6 -17.66 -1.56 13.54
CA ILE A 6 -18.18 -2.93 13.72
C ILE A 6 -17.00 -3.90 13.57
N THR A 7 -16.84 -4.81 14.52
CA THR A 7 -15.81 -5.87 14.48
C THR A 7 -16.53 -7.20 14.69
N GLU A 8 -16.63 -7.98 13.63
CA GLU A 8 -17.36 -9.24 13.61
C GLU A 8 -16.44 -10.36 13.13
N HIS A 9 -16.60 -11.54 13.72
CA HIS A 9 -15.90 -12.74 13.27
C HIS A 9 -16.72 -13.44 12.20
N VAL A 10 -16.12 -13.69 11.04
CA VAL A 10 -16.75 -14.48 9.99
C VAL A 10 -16.72 -15.95 10.42
N GLY A 11 -17.91 -16.51 10.63
CA GLY A 11 -18.08 -17.90 11.02
C GLY A 11 -17.73 -18.89 9.91
N LYS A 12 -17.89 -20.18 10.20
CA LYS A 12 -17.62 -21.27 9.25
C LYS A 12 -18.52 -21.23 8.00
N ASP A 13 -19.63 -20.51 8.05
CA ASP A 13 -20.53 -20.27 6.92
C ASP A 13 -19.98 -19.25 5.91
N GLY A 14 -18.92 -18.51 6.27
CA GLY A 14 -18.32 -17.49 5.42
C GLY A 14 -19.15 -16.20 5.35
N ILE A 15 -20.14 -16.01 6.21
CA ILE A 15 -21.08 -14.88 6.11
C ILE A 15 -20.73 -13.82 7.16
N LEU A 16 -20.36 -12.63 6.69
CA LEU A 16 -20.26 -11.43 7.52
C LEU A 16 -21.65 -10.78 7.67
N ARG A 17 -22.18 -10.75 8.89
CA ARG A 17 -23.48 -10.14 9.18
C ARG A 17 -23.27 -8.73 9.75
N LEU A 18 -23.64 -7.70 8.99
CA LEU A 18 -23.56 -6.30 9.44
C LEU A 18 -24.97 -5.76 9.70
N GLN A 19 -25.19 -5.20 10.89
CA GLN A 19 -26.41 -4.46 11.21
C GLN A 19 -26.04 -2.98 11.36
N VAL A 20 -26.50 -2.16 10.43
CA VAL A 20 -26.25 -0.71 10.43
C VAL A 20 -27.54 -0.02 10.84
N PRO A 21 -27.66 0.48 12.08
CA PRO A 21 -28.82 1.27 12.49
C PRO A 21 -28.82 2.58 11.70
N VAL A 22 -29.95 2.89 11.06
CA VAL A 22 -30.16 4.13 10.33
C VAL A 22 -31.34 4.88 10.95
N ASP A 23 -31.21 6.21 11.06
CA ASP A 23 -32.26 7.07 11.63
C ASP A 23 -33.24 7.57 10.55
N VAL A 24 -33.25 6.93 9.37
CA VAL A 24 -34.04 7.32 8.21
C VAL A 24 -35.02 6.21 7.84
N ALA A 25 -36.24 6.61 7.46
CA ALA A 25 -37.30 5.72 6.98
C ALA A 25 -37.77 6.17 5.59
N GLU A 26 -38.15 5.21 4.74
CA GLU A 26 -38.71 5.44 3.39
C GLU A 26 -37.78 6.23 2.45
N GLN A 27 -36.49 5.90 2.42
CA GLN A 27 -35.49 6.56 1.57
C GLN A 27 -34.51 5.55 0.99
N ASP A 28 -34.09 5.77 -0.25
CA ASP A 28 -33.06 4.96 -0.88
C ASP A 28 -31.67 5.37 -0.37
N LEU A 29 -30.90 4.38 0.07
CA LEU A 29 -29.51 4.55 0.52
C LEU A 29 -28.57 3.76 -0.38
N GLU A 30 -27.61 4.45 -0.99
CA GLU A 30 -26.49 3.81 -1.65
C GLU A 30 -25.42 3.45 -0.61
N VAL A 31 -25.03 2.17 -0.57
CA VAL A 31 -24.05 1.65 0.39
C VAL A 31 -22.92 0.97 -0.37
N VAL A 32 -21.69 1.48 -0.18
CA VAL A 32 -20.47 0.88 -0.71
C VAL A 32 -19.73 0.17 0.42
N ILE A 33 -19.54 -1.14 0.30
CA ILE A 33 -18.82 -1.96 1.28
C ILE A 33 -17.49 -2.39 0.66
N VAL A 34 -16.39 -1.99 1.30
CA VAL A 34 -15.03 -2.42 0.92
C VAL A 34 -14.55 -3.41 1.97
N MET A 35 -14.32 -4.67 1.58
CA MET A 35 -13.82 -5.72 2.46
C MET A 35 -12.33 -5.94 2.23
N GLN A 36 -11.55 -5.88 3.29
CA GLN A 36 -10.12 -6.21 3.28
C GLN A 36 -9.88 -7.30 4.33
N PRO A 37 -9.23 -8.42 3.98
CA PRO A 37 -8.91 -9.45 4.96
C PRO A 37 -7.94 -8.86 6.00
N LEU A 38 -8.30 -8.98 7.28
CA LEU A 38 -7.37 -8.70 8.37
C LEU A 38 -6.36 -9.84 8.41
N THR A 39 -5.26 -9.68 7.69
CA THR A 39 -4.11 -10.56 7.83
C THR A 39 -3.56 -10.33 9.23
N HIS A 40 -3.81 -11.25 10.16
CA HIS A 40 -3.03 -11.37 11.39
C HIS A 40 -1.62 -11.84 11.03
N ALA A 41 -0.86 -10.98 10.37
CA ALA A 41 0.57 -11.02 10.34
C ALA A 41 1.01 -9.79 11.12
N SER A 42 1.90 -9.97 12.09
CA SER A 42 2.93 -8.98 12.37
C SER A 42 3.36 -8.41 11.01
N THR A 43 2.97 -7.17 10.70
CA THR A 43 2.94 -6.66 9.33
C THR A 43 4.27 -6.95 8.63
N PRO A 44 4.33 -7.88 7.66
CA PRO A 44 5.44 -7.90 6.73
C PRO A 44 5.29 -6.61 5.93
N PRO A 45 6.34 -5.78 5.78
CA PRO A 45 6.25 -4.61 4.91
C PRO A 45 5.74 -5.09 3.56
N SER A 46 4.73 -4.40 3.01
CA SER A 46 4.20 -4.73 1.68
C SER A 46 5.37 -4.82 0.69
N THR A 47 5.27 -5.67 -0.33
CA THR A 47 6.34 -5.81 -1.34
C THR A 47 6.63 -4.49 -2.09
N ASP A 48 5.70 -3.53 -2.01
CA ASP A 48 5.83 -2.15 -2.50
C ASP A 48 6.22 -1.13 -1.40
N SER A 49 6.53 -1.60 -0.20
CA SER A 49 7.03 -0.79 0.91
C SER A 49 8.48 -1.15 1.18
N TRP A 50 9.25 -0.13 1.55
CA TRP A 50 10.62 -0.33 1.94
C TRP A 50 10.68 -1.24 3.17
N PRO A 51 11.69 -2.15 3.23
CA PRO A 51 11.94 -2.91 4.44
C PRO A 51 12.00 -1.99 5.66
N ASN A 52 11.53 -2.48 6.80
CA ASN A 52 11.58 -1.71 8.04
C ASN A 52 13.02 -1.25 8.32
N GLY A 53 13.23 0.03 8.60
CA GLY A 53 14.55 0.62 8.87
C GLY A 53 15.40 0.93 7.63
N PHE A 54 14.88 0.71 6.41
CA PHE A 54 15.66 0.90 5.17
C PHE A 54 16.19 2.33 5.01
N PHE A 55 15.37 3.35 5.30
CA PHE A 55 15.78 4.74 5.12
C PHE A 55 16.85 5.15 6.14
N GLU A 56 16.69 4.73 7.39
CA GLU A 56 17.64 4.98 8.48
C GLU A 56 18.99 4.32 8.18
N ALA A 57 18.96 3.12 7.59
CA ALA A 57 20.18 2.38 7.25
C ALA A 57 20.88 2.89 5.97
N THR A 58 20.16 3.56 5.06
CA THR A 58 20.70 3.93 3.73
C THR A 58 20.95 5.42 3.56
N ALA A 59 20.21 6.28 4.25
CA ALA A 59 20.38 7.73 4.16
C ALA A 59 21.79 8.13 4.62
N GLY A 60 22.59 8.64 3.68
CA GLY A 60 23.94 9.14 3.98
C GLY A 60 25.02 8.06 4.12
N VAL A 61 24.75 6.79 3.82
CA VAL A 61 25.73 5.70 3.96
C VAL A 61 27.00 5.88 3.10
N LEU A 62 26.91 6.72 2.06
CA LEU A 62 28.03 7.06 1.16
C LEU A 62 28.66 8.44 1.46
N ALA A 63 28.32 9.09 2.58
CA ALA A 63 28.87 10.40 2.93
C ALA A 63 30.41 10.39 3.01
N ASP A 64 30.97 9.33 3.60
CA ASP A 64 32.42 9.14 3.74
C ASP A 64 33.08 8.50 2.50
N ALA A 65 32.27 8.02 1.55
CA ALA A 65 32.71 7.34 0.33
C ALA A 65 31.92 7.82 -0.90
N PRO A 66 32.13 9.08 -1.35
CA PRO A 66 31.34 9.67 -2.42
C PRO A 66 31.54 8.95 -3.76
N LEU A 67 30.43 8.76 -4.49
CA LEU A 67 30.45 8.14 -5.81
C LEU A 67 31.25 8.99 -6.80
N ARG A 68 32.19 8.36 -7.50
CA ARG A 68 32.96 8.99 -8.58
C ARG A 68 32.36 8.61 -9.92
N ARG A 69 32.06 9.61 -10.75
CA ARG A 69 31.66 9.38 -12.14
C ARG A 69 32.88 8.88 -12.93
N SER A 70 32.72 7.78 -13.66
CA SER A 70 33.73 7.32 -14.63
C SER A 70 33.80 8.26 -15.83
N ALA A 71 34.85 8.13 -16.65
CA ALA A 71 34.93 8.88 -17.90
C ALA A 71 33.68 8.61 -18.77
N GLN A 72 33.13 9.68 -19.34
CA GLN A 72 32.06 9.55 -20.33
C GLN A 72 32.68 8.87 -21.55
N GLY A 73 32.24 7.66 -21.88
CA GLY A 73 32.70 6.93 -23.07
C GLY A 73 32.20 7.58 -24.37
N ASP A 74 32.52 6.96 -25.48
CA ASP A 74 32.13 7.44 -26.81
C ASP A 74 30.62 7.32 -27.06
N PHE A 75 30.11 8.14 -27.98
CA PHE A 75 28.72 8.05 -28.42
C PHE A 75 28.48 6.78 -29.23
N GLU A 76 27.27 6.23 -29.11
CA GLU A 76 26.78 5.17 -29.98
C GLU A 76 26.67 5.67 -31.43
N VAL A 77 27.21 4.91 -32.39
CA VAL A 77 27.02 5.18 -33.82
C VAL A 77 25.69 4.58 -34.25
N ARG A 78 24.74 5.44 -34.64
CA ARG A 78 23.41 5.03 -35.13
C ARG A 78 23.37 5.04 -36.65
N PRO A 79 22.68 4.08 -37.30
CA PRO A 79 22.50 4.12 -38.75
C PRO A 79 21.63 5.32 -39.14
N GLU A 80 21.93 5.88 -40.31
CA GLU A 80 21.11 6.92 -40.92
C GLU A 80 19.71 6.38 -41.24
N LEU A 81 18.70 7.20 -41.02
CA LEU A 81 17.32 6.86 -41.37
C LEU A 81 17.18 6.91 -42.89
N SER A 82 16.83 5.78 -43.51
CA SER A 82 16.52 5.67 -44.95
C SER A 82 15.13 6.20 -45.30
#